data_AF-A0A4R9P9M0-F1
#
_entry.id   AF-A0A4R9P9M0-F1
#
_cell.length_a   1.000
_cell.length_b   1.000
_cell.length_c   1.000
_cell.angle_alpha   90.00
_cell.angle_beta   90.00
_cell.angle_gamma   90.00
#
_symmetry.space_group_name_H-M   'P 1'
#
loop_
_entity.id
_entity.type
_entity.pdbx_description
1 polymer ?
#
loop_
_entity_poly.entity_id
_entity_poly.type
_entity_poly.pdbx_seq_one_letter_code
_entity_poly.pdbx_strand_id
1 'polypeptide(L)'
;MEAAVFMPSEAVIAGIRKDIEAYEAKRASTYGQVRWRVPLFVGLVLVFVALVAWLFNAAADPNEQWFSTPHVFLYVGGFGAAVLL
;
A
#
# COMPACT_ATOMS: atom_id res chain seq x y z
N MET A 1 46.51 -26.46 -8.04
CA MET A 1 45.61 -25.66 -8.89
C MET A 1 45.69 -24.23 -8.37
N GLU A 2 46.18 -23.29 -9.18
CA GLU A 2 46.37 -21.88 -8.84
C GLU A 2 45.02 -21.22 -8.47
N ALA A 3 44.96 -20.53 -7.33
CA ALA A 3 43.74 -19.89 -6.83
C ALA A 3 43.16 -18.82 -7.79
N ALA A 4 43.99 -18.34 -8.73
CA ALA A 4 43.60 -17.39 -9.78
C ALA A 4 42.51 -17.90 -10.74
N VAL A 5 42.31 -19.22 -10.85
CA VAL A 5 41.27 -19.81 -11.72
C VAL A 5 39.88 -19.77 -11.06
N PHE A 6 39.80 -19.64 -9.73
CA PHE A 6 38.53 -19.63 -8.98
C PHE A 6 38.00 -18.22 -8.68
N MET A 7 38.84 -17.19 -8.76
CA MET A 7 38.45 -15.81 -8.49
C MET A 7 37.92 -15.13 -9.77
N PRO A 8 36.72 -14.52 -9.74
CA PRO A 8 36.20 -13.74 -10.86
C PRO A 8 37.19 -12.62 -11.23
N SER A 9 37.33 -12.32 -12.51
CA SER A 9 38.16 -11.21 -12.96
C SER A 9 37.62 -9.86 -12.49
N GLU A 10 38.46 -8.84 -12.38
CA GLU A 10 38.06 -7.48 -12.02
C GLU A 10 36.92 -6.94 -12.90
N ALA A 11 36.91 -7.31 -14.19
CA ALA A 11 35.82 -6.94 -15.10
C ALA A 11 34.47 -7.58 -14.69
N VAL A 12 34.49 -8.82 -14.21
CA VAL A 12 33.29 -9.51 -13.69
C VAL A 12 32.86 -8.88 -12.38
N ILE A 13 33.78 -8.57 -11.47
CA ILE A 13 33.49 -7.91 -10.19
C ILE A 13 32.88 -6.52 -10.43
N ALA A 14 33.43 -5.74 -11.36
CA ALA A 14 32.90 -4.44 -11.74
C ALA A 14 31.50 -4.54 -12.37
N GLY A 15 31.27 -5.57 -13.20
CA GLY A 15 29.95 -5.87 -13.75
C GLY A 15 28.91 -6.16 -12.66
N ILE A 16 29.25 -7.05 -11.72
CA ILE A 16 28.38 -7.40 -10.58
C ILE A 16 28.07 -6.17 -9.73
N ARG A 17 29.06 -5.32 -9.45
CA ARG A 17 28.86 -4.08 -8.69
C ARG A 17 27.85 -3.15 -9.38
N LYS A 18 27.99 -2.97 -10.69
CA LYS A 18 27.07 -2.16 -11.50
C LYS A 18 25.65 -2.71 -11.49
N ASP A 19 25.49 -4.02 -11.57
CA ASP A 19 24.17 -4.66 -11.53
C ASP A 19 23.50 -4.52 -10.15
N ILE A 20 24.27 -4.60 -9.06
CA ILE A 20 23.79 -4.34 -7.71
C ILE A 20 23.34 -2.89 -7.56
N GLU A 21 24.15 -1.93 -7.99
CA GLU A 21 23.80 -0.50 -7.93
C GLU A 21 22.51 -0.20 -8.72
N ALA A 22 22.37 -0.79 -9.92
CA ALA A 22 21.16 -0.65 -10.72
C ALA A 22 19.92 -1.28 -10.05
N TYR A 23 20.09 -2.46 -9.42
CA TYR A 23 19.03 -3.10 -8.67
C TYR A 23 18.62 -2.28 -7.44
N GLU A 24 19.57 -1.75 -6.67
CA GLU A 24 19.29 -0.93 -5.50
C GLU A 24 18.58 0.38 -5.87
N ALA A 25 19.01 1.04 -6.95
CA ALA A 25 18.35 2.23 -7.47
C ALA A 25 16.89 1.93 -7.87
N LYS A 26 16.66 0.80 -8.55
CA LYS A 26 15.30 0.36 -8.94
C LYS A 26 14.45 -0.05 -7.74
N ARG A 27 15.06 -0.67 -6.74
CA ARG A 27 14.40 -1.05 -5.48
C ARG A 27 13.96 0.20 -4.72
N ALA A 28 14.83 1.21 -4.61
CA ALA A 28 14.53 2.46 -3.93
C ALA A 28 13.36 3.22 -4.59
N SER A 29 13.35 3.31 -5.92
CA SER A 29 12.25 3.97 -6.65
C SER A 29 10.93 3.22 -6.51
N THR A 30 10.97 1.89 -6.57
CA THR A 30 9.78 1.03 -6.37
C THR A 30 9.24 1.15 -4.94
N TYR A 31 10.13 1.23 -3.94
CA TYR A 31 9.73 1.36 -2.54
C TYR A 31 8.96 2.66 -2.29
N GLY A 32 9.42 3.78 -2.86
CA GLY A 32 8.75 5.07 -2.73
C GLY A 32 7.34 5.06 -3.32
N GLN A 33 7.17 4.45 -4.50
CA GLN A 33 5.88 4.36 -5.18
C GLN A 33 4.89 3.47 -4.43
N VAL A 34 5.32 2.31 -3.94
CA VAL A 34 4.44 1.37 -3.24
C VAL A 34 4.08 1.89 -1.84
N ARG A 35 5.01 2.58 -1.16
CA ARG A 35 4.82 3.10 0.20
C ARG A 35 3.61 4.03 0.32
N TRP A 36 3.32 4.83 -0.71
CA TRP A 36 2.20 5.77 -0.68
C TRP A 36 0.88 5.19 -1.17
N ARG A 37 0.91 4.12 -1.97
CA ARG A 37 -0.32 3.55 -2.54
C ARG A 37 -1.24 3.02 -1.45
N VAL A 38 -0.70 2.21 -0.54
CA VAL A 38 -1.47 1.61 0.56
C VAL A 38 -2.17 2.67 1.43
N PRO A 39 -1.47 3.66 2.03
CA PRO A 39 -2.13 4.67 2.85
C PRO A 39 -3.10 5.55 2.04
N LEU A 40 -2.82 5.80 0.76
CA LEU A 40 -3.73 6.54 -0.12
C LEU A 40 -5.04 5.78 -0.32
N PHE A 41 -4.98 4.49 -0.70
CA PHE A 41 -6.17 3.67 -0.94
C PHE A 41 -7.00 3.50 0.34
N VAL A 42 -6.36 3.15 1.46
CA VAL A 42 -7.04 3.06 2.76
C VAL A 42 -7.66 4.41 3.15
N GLY A 43 -6.92 5.51 2.98
CA GLY A 43 -7.41 6.85 3.25
C GLY A 43 -8.63 7.22 2.40
N LEU A 44 -8.63 6.89 1.11
CA LEU A 44 -9.77 7.13 0.22
C LEU A 44 -11.00 6.32 0.63
N VAL A 45 -10.84 5.06 1.06
CA VAL A 45 -11.95 4.26 1.58
C VAL A 45 -12.52 4.89 2.85
N LEU A 46 -11.67 5.35 3.77
CA LEU A 46 -12.13 6.02 5.00
C LEU A 46 -12.91 7.30 4.70
N VAL A 47 -12.42 8.13 3.77
CA VAL A 47 -13.13 9.36 3.35
C VAL A 47 -14.48 8.99 2.73
N PHE A 48 -14.51 8.00 1.84
CA PHE A 48 -15.75 7.54 1.22
C PHE A 48 -16.77 7.06 2.27
N VAL A 49 -16.36 6.18 3.19
CA VAL A 49 -17.21 5.69 4.28
C VAL A 49 -17.74 6.84 5.12
N ALA A 50 -16.88 7.80 5.49
CA ALA A 50 -17.30 8.96 6.28
C ALA A 50 -18.34 9.83 5.55
N LEU A 51 -18.16 10.06 4.26
CA LEU A 51 -19.12 10.84 3.45
C LEU A 51 -20.48 10.13 3.32
N VAL A 52 -20.48 8.83 3.06
CA VAL A 52 -21.73 8.05 2.94
C VAL A 52 -22.42 7.94 4.30
N ALA A 53 -21.66 7.73 5.38
CA ALA A 53 -22.20 7.73 6.74
C ALA A 53 -22.83 9.08 7.09
N TRP A 54 -22.17 10.18 6.75
CA TRP A 54 -22.73 11.51 6.94
C TRP A 54 -24.04 11.71 6.17
N LEU A 55 -24.12 11.21 4.92
CA LEU A 55 -25.35 11.28 4.13
C LEU A 55 -26.49 10.46 4.75
N PHE A 56 -26.21 9.25 5.22
CA PHE A 56 -27.18 8.44 5.96
C PHE A 56 -27.64 9.15 7.22
N ASN A 57 -26.70 9.76 7.95
CA ASN A 57 -27.01 10.48 9.17
C ASN A 57 -27.88 11.72 8.93
N ALA A 58 -27.68 12.42 7.81
CA ALA A 58 -28.48 13.58 7.42
C ALA A 58 -29.95 13.22 7.11
N ALA A 59 -30.21 11.98 6.71
CA ALA A 59 -31.55 11.46 6.44
C ALA A 59 -32.12 10.62 7.60
N ALA A 60 -31.34 10.35 8.64
CA ALA A 60 -31.71 9.45 9.72
C ALA A 60 -32.65 10.14 10.73
N ASP A 61 -33.55 9.34 11.31
CA ASP A 61 -34.27 9.72 12.52
C ASP A 61 -33.25 10.06 13.63
N PRO A 62 -33.51 11.08 14.49
CA PRO A 62 -32.61 11.45 15.58
C PRO A 62 -32.19 10.29 16.49
N ASN A 63 -33.03 9.25 16.64
CA ASN A 63 -32.74 8.10 17.50
C ASN A 63 -31.85 7.04 16.82
N GLU A 64 -31.66 7.12 15.50
CA GLU A 64 -30.92 6.14 14.71
C GLU A 64 -29.63 6.70 14.08
N GLN A 65 -29.26 7.92 14.47
CA GLN A 65 -28.06 8.58 13.97
C GLN A 65 -26.79 7.75 14.23
N TRP A 66 -25.93 7.66 13.21
CA TRP A 66 -24.63 6.96 13.19
C TRP A 66 -24.64 5.44 13.39
N PHE A 67 -25.68 4.87 13.98
CA PHE A 67 -25.74 3.45 14.38
C PHE A 67 -26.90 2.67 13.76
N SER A 68 -27.65 3.27 12.83
CA SER A 68 -28.67 2.53 12.09
C SER A 68 -28.07 1.37 11.29
N THR A 69 -28.90 0.38 10.96
CA THR A 69 -28.51 -0.78 10.15
C THR A 69 -27.66 -0.42 8.91
N PRO A 70 -28.03 0.55 8.05
CA PRO A 70 -27.20 0.91 6.90
C PRO A 70 -25.81 1.45 7.27
N HIS A 71 -25.64 2.15 8.40
CA HIS A 71 -24.32 2.57 8.87
C HIS A 71 -23.45 1.37 9.25
N VAL A 72 -24.01 0.41 9.99
CA VAL A 72 -23.27 -0.79 10.40
C VAL A 72 -22.80 -1.58 9.19
N PHE A 73 -23.67 -1.79 8.19
CA PHE A 73 -23.28 -2.44 6.93
C PHE A 73 -22.18 -1.67 6.20
N LEU A 74 -22.28 -0.34 6.14
CA LEU A 74 -21.26 0.51 5.54
C LEU A 74 -19.91 0.40 6.25
N TYR A 75 -19.89 0.39 7.59
CA TYR A 75 -18.66 0.28 8.36
C TYR A 75 -18.00 -1.09 8.20
N VAL A 76 -18.77 -2.17 8.29
CA VAL A 76 -18.25 -3.53 8.12
C VAL A 76 -17.75 -3.74 6.69
N GLY A 77 -18.52 -3.30 5.69
CA GLY A 77 -18.12 -3.37 4.28
C GLY A 77 -16.89 -2.51 3.98
N GLY A 78 -16.84 -1.28 4.50
CA GLY A 78 -15.69 -0.38 4.35
C GLY A 78 -14.43 -0.92 5.01
N PHE A 79 -14.55 -1.51 6.21
CA PHE A 79 -13.44 -2.19 6.87
C PHE A 79 -12.94 -3.38 6.06
N GLY A 80 -13.85 -4.22 5.56
CA GLY A 80 -13.51 -5.34 4.68
C GLY A 80 -12.78 -4.88 3.41
N ALA A 81 -13.26 -3.81 2.76
CA ALA A 81 -12.60 -3.23 1.60
C ALA A 81 -11.19 -2.70 1.92
N ALA A 82 -11.00 -2.03 3.05
CA ALA A 82 -9.69 -1.50 3.46
C ALA A 82 -8.67 -2.61 3.76
N VAL A 83 -9.10 -3.78 4.23
CA VAL A 83 -8.22 -4.94 4.47
C VAL A 83 -7.82 -5.65 3.18
N LEU A 84 -8.66 -5.59 2.15
CA LEU A 84 -8.44 -6.29 0.87
C LEU A 84 -7.67 -5.47 -0.18
N LEU A 85 -7.41 -4.17 0.07
CA LEU A 85 -6.69 -3.24 -0.81
C LEU A 85 -5.20 -3.14 -0.46
#